data_AF-A0A6B3NZP2-F1
#
_entry.id   AF-A0A6B3NZP2-F1
#
_cell.length_a   1.000
_cell.length_b   1.000
_cell.length_c   1.000
_cell.angle_alpha   90.00
_cell.angle_beta   90.00
_cell.angle_gamma   90.00
#
_symmetry.space_group_name_H-M   'P 1'
#
loop_
_entity.id
_entity.type
_entity.pdbx_description
1 polymer ?
#
loop_
_entity_poly.entity_id
_entity_poly.type
_entity_poly.pdbx_seq_one_letter_code
_entity_poly.pdbx_strand_id
1 'polypeptide(L)'
;MNASPDAPGCEELLLDNQVCFALHSTSLLMTKVYKPLLQALGLTYPQYLAMLVLWERDGLTVGEISHRLLTDPGSLTPLLKRLEA
;
A
#
# COMPACT_ATOMS: atom_id res chain seq x y z
N MET A 1 29.40 9.28 9.53
CA MET A 1 30.08 8.21 8.77
C MET A 1 29.81 8.45 7.30
N ASN A 2 30.64 9.28 6.66
CA ASN A 2 30.57 9.44 5.21
C ASN A 2 31.61 8.49 4.63
N ALA A 3 31.14 7.44 3.95
CA ALA A 3 32.01 6.57 3.18
C ALA A 3 32.58 7.37 2.00
N SER A 4 33.90 7.26 1.79
CA SER A 4 34.55 7.79 0.59
C SER A 4 33.98 7.12 -0.66
N PRO A 5 33.80 7.86 -1.78
CA PRO A 5 33.13 7.37 -2.98
C PRO A 5 33.88 6.26 -3.73
N ASP A 6 35.15 5.99 -3.41
CA ASP A 6 36.02 5.05 -4.13
C ASP A 6 36.20 3.69 -3.43
N ALA A 7 35.37 3.34 -2.45
CA ALA A 7 35.43 2.03 -1.80
C ALA A 7 34.81 0.94 -2.72
N PRO A 8 35.58 -0.04 -3.22
CA PRO A 8 35.03 -1.15 -4.00
C PRO A 8 34.15 -1.99 -3.06
N GLY A 9 32.84 -1.94 -3.28
CA GLY A 9 31.83 -2.64 -2.47
C GLY A 9 30.54 -1.86 -2.19
N CYS A 10 30.46 -0.56 -2.52
CA CYS A 10 29.23 0.23 -2.32
C CYS A 10 28.29 0.31 -3.54
N GLU A 11 28.68 -0.26 -4.69
CA GLU A 11 27.84 -0.25 -5.90
C GLU A 11 26.54 -1.06 -5.73
N GLU A 12 26.59 -2.16 -4.98
CA GLU A 12 25.42 -2.96 -4.62
C GLU A 12 24.41 -2.19 -3.76
N LEU A 13 24.81 -1.09 -3.11
CA LEU A 13 23.92 -0.24 -2.30
C LEU A 13 23.31 0.92 -3.11
N LEU A 14 23.63 1.05 -4.40
CA LEU A 14 23.00 2.05 -5.26
C LEU A 14 21.50 1.77 -5.38
N LEU A 15 20.71 2.85 -5.40
CA LEU A 15 19.25 2.79 -5.37
C LEU A 15 18.67 1.97 -6.53
N ASP A 16 19.24 2.12 -7.73
CA ASP A 16 18.80 1.42 -8.93
C ASP A 16 19.05 -0.10 -8.86
N ASN A 17 19.93 -0.55 -7.96
CA ASN A 17 20.18 -1.96 -7.69
C ASN A 17 19.24 -2.53 -6.60
N GLN A 18 18.38 -1.72 -5.99
CA GLN A 18 17.51 -2.15 -4.88
C GLN A 18 16.12 -2.62 -5.37
N VAL A 19 15.85 -3.92 -5.26
CA VAL A 19 14.51 -4.48 -5.54
C VAL A 19 13.44 -3.86 -4.62
N CYS A 20 13.78 -3.55 -3.36
CA CYS A 20 12.84 -2.90 -2.44
C CYS A 20 12.40 -1.52 -2.94
N PHE A 21 13.29 -0.78 -3.60
CA PHE A 21 12.95 0.52 -4.19
C PHE A 21 12.06 0.37 -5.42
N ALA A 22 12.34 -0.62 -6.28
CA ALA A 22 11.46 -0.94 -7.41
C ALA A 22 10.04 -1.28 -6.95
N LEU A 23 9.89 -2.09 -5.88
CA LEU A 23 8.59 -2.41 -5.30
C LEU A 23 7.91 -1.19 -4.66
N HIS A 24 8.66 -0.39 -3.90
CA HIS A 24 8.13 0.81 -3.25
C HIS A 24 7.62 1.85 -4.27
N SER A 25 8.45 2.15 -5.28
CA SER A 25 8.09 3.10 -6.35
C SER A 25 6.90 2.61 -7.16
N THR A 26 6.81 1.31 -7.45
CA THR A 26 5.65 0.69 -8.10
C THR A 26 4.37 0.85 -7.27
N SER A 27 4.42 0.57 -5.97
CA SER A 27 3.27 0.74 -5.06
C SER A 27 2.79 2.21 -5.00
N LEU A 28 3.74 3.15 -4.95
CA LEU A 28 3.43 4.57 -5.00
C LEU A 28 2.76 4.98 -6.32
N LEU A 29 3.26 4.46 -7.44
CA LEU A 29 2.68 4.71 -8.77
C LEU A 29 1.27 4.13 -8.89
N MET A 30 1.01 2.93 -8.36
CA MET A 30 -0.34 2.36 -8.33
C MET A 30 -1.30 3.29 -7.60
N THR A 31 -0.92 3.79 -6.42
CA THR A 31 -1.76 4.75 -5.67
C THR A 31 -2.02 6.02 -6.48
N LYS A 32 -1.02 6.55 -7.19
CA LYS A 32 -1.16 7.74 -8.03
C LYS A 32 -2.10 7.52 -9.21
N VAL A 33 -2.02 6.37 -9.88
CA VAL A 33 -2.87 6.02 -11.02
C VAL A 33 -4.32 5.87 -10.60
N TYR A 34 -4.59 5.23 -9.46
CA TYR A 34 -5.96 5.03 -8.98
C TYR A 34 -6.60 6.28 -8.36
N LYS A 35 -5.79 7.22 -7.83
CA LYS A 35 -6.30 8.42 -7.16
C LYS A 35 -7.37 9.19 -7.96
N PRO A 36 -7.15 9.62 -9.22
CA PRO A 36 -8.18 10.35 -9.96
C PRO A 36 -9.43 9.51 -10.25
N LEU A 37 -9.28 8.20 -10.45
CA LEU A 37 -10.41 7.30 -10.73
C LEU A 37 -11.30 7.14 -9.50
N LEU A 38 -10.68 6.96 -8.33
CA LEU A 38 -11.39 6.75 -7.06
C LEU A 38 -11.93 8.05 -6.48
N GLN A 39 -11.37 9.21 -6.85
CA GLN A 39 -11.86 10.52 -6.42
C GLN A 39 -13.31 10.75 -6.83
N ALA A 40 -13.73 10.29 -8.01
CA ALA A 40 -15.12 10.37 -8.46
C ALA A 40 -16.10 9.56 -7.58
N LEU A 41 -15.58 8.55 -6.86
CA LEU A 41 -16.34 7.68 -5.98
C LEU A 41 -16.20 8.07 -4.49
N GLY A 42 -15.41 9.11 -4.18
CA GLY A 42 -15.10 9.48 -2.80
C GLY A 42 -14.19 8.48 -2.07
N LEU A 43 -13.48 7.62 -2.81
CA LEU A 43 -12.67 6.54 -2.24
C LEU A 43 -11.18 6.85 -2.28
N THR A 44 -10.46 6.29 -1.30
CA THR A 44 -9.00 6.15 -1.33
C THR A 44 -8.59 4.76 -1.82
N TYR A 45 -7.33 4.59 -2.23
CA TYR A 45 -6.85 3.28 -2.69
C TYR A 45 -6.98 2.16 -1.63
N PRO A 46 -6.63 2.37 -0.34
CA PRO A 46 -6.88 1.36 0.70
C PRO A 46 -8.37 1.05 0.91
N GLN A 47 -9.24 2.06 0.84
CA GLN A 47 -10.69 1.87 0.92
C GLN A 47 -11.21 1.04 -0.25
N TYR A 48 -10.72 1.30 -1.45
CA TYR A 48 -11.05 0.50 -2.63
C TYR A 48 -10.65 -0.97 -2.46
N LEU A 49 -9.46 -1.26 -1.91
CA LEU A 49 -9.05 -2.65 -1.64
C LEU A 49 -9.96 -3.34 -0.61
N ALA A 50 -10.38 -2.63 0.44
CA ALA A 50 -11.37 -3.15 1.38
C ALA A 50 -12.72 -3.45 0.70
N MET A 51 -13.17 -2.57 -0.20
CA MET A 51 -14.38 -2.80 -1.00
C MET A 51 -14.26 -4.02 -1.91
N LEU A 52 -13.11 -4.24 -2.57
CA LEU A 52 -12.89 -5.45 -3.38
C LEU A 52 -13.05 -6.74 -2.55
N VAL A 53 -12.51 -6.75 -1.32
CA VAL A 53 -12.62 -7.89 -0.41
C VAL A 53 -14.07 -8.14 -0.02
N LEU A 54 -14.81 -7.08 0.32
CA LEU A 54 -16.21 -7.14 0.73
C LEU A 54 -17.15 -7.50 -0.43
N TRP A 55 -16.87 -7.04 -1.65
CA TRP A 55 -17.66 -7.40 -2.84
C TRP A 55 -17.51 -8.86 -3.23
N GLU A 56 -16.36 -9.48 -2.96
CA GLU A 56 -16.18 -10.90 -3.19
C GLU A 56 -16.90 -11.75 -2.14
N ARG A 57 -16.84 -11.34 -0.87
CA ARG A 57 -17.56 -11.97 0.23
C ARG A 57 -17.96 -10.93 1.26
N ASP A 58 -19.26 -10.78 1.44
CA ASP A 58 -19.83 -9.91 2.47
C ASP A 58 -19.85 -10.59 3.85
N GLY A 59 -20.08 -9.82 4.91
CA GLY A 59 -20.17 -10.31 6.29
C GLY A 59 -18.83 -10.72 6.91
N LEU A 60 -17.72 -10.24 6.36
CA LEU A 60 -16.38 -10.47 6.90
C LEU A 60 -16.13 -9.63 8.14
N THR A 61 -15.48 -10.23 9.12
CA THR A 61 -14.95 -9.53 10.29
C THR A 61 -13.76 -8.66 9.91
N VAL A 62 -13.49 -7.62 10.71
CA VAL A 62 -12.30 -6.75 10.50
C VAL A 62 -11.00 -7.56 10.45
N GLY A 63 -10.89 -8.61 11.28
CA GLY A 63 -9.72 -9.50 11.30
C GLY A 63 -9.55 -10.32 10.03
N GLU A 64 -10.65 -10.78 9.42
CA GLU A 64 -10.60 -11.48 8.13
C GLU A 64 -10.17 -10.54 7.01
N ILE A 65 -10.72 -9.32 6.97
CA ILE A 65 -10.36 -8.32 5.95
C ILE A 65 -8.89 -7.92 6.10
N SER A 66 -8.42 -7.68 7.33
CA SER A 66 -7.04 -7.29 7.60
C SER A 66 -6.05 -8.39 7.18
N HIS A 67 -6.38 -9.65 7.47
CA HIS A 67 -5.60 -10.81 7.04
C HIS A 67 -5.52 -10.89 5.51
N ARG A 68 -6.64 -10.68 4.82
CA ARG A 68 -6.69 -10.74 3.35
C ARG A 68 -5.91 -9.61 2.67
N LEU A 69 -5.92 -8.43 3.29
CA LEU A 69 -5.19 -7.24 2.82
C LEU A 69 -3.74 -7.17 3.32
N LEU A 70 -3.26 -8.16 4.08
CA LEU A 70 -1.93 -8.15 4.70
C LEU A 70 -1.65 -6.85 5.48
N THR A 71 -2.69 -6.33 6.15
CA THR A 71 -2.67 -5.05 6.85
C THR A 71 -2.97 -5.25 8.33
N ASP A 72 -2.42 -4.39 9.18
CA ASP A 72 -2.72 -4.42 10.61
C ASP A 72 -4.19 -4.05 10.89
N PRO A 73 -4.91 -4.81 11.74
CA PRO A 73 -6.32 -4.51 12.08
C PRO A 73 -6.56 -3.11 12.65
N GLY A 74 -5.60 -2.56 13.39
CA GLY A 74 -5.66 -1.22 13.97
C GLY A 74 -5.63 -0.11 12.91
N SER A 75 -4.99 -0.36 11.77
CA SER A 75 -4.98 0.55 10.62
C SER A 75 -6.27 0.46 9.78
N LEU A 76 -6.90 -0.73 9.76
CA LEU A 76 -8.09 -0.98 8.97
C LEU A 76 -9.39 -0.48 9.64
N THR A 77 -9.46 -0.54 10.97
CA THR A 77 -10.63 -0.09 11.74
C THR A 77 -11.04 1.38 11.44
N PRO A 78 -10.15 2.39 11.52
CA PRO A 78 -10.52 3.77 11.21
C PRO A 78 -10.86 3.97 9.73
N LEU A 79 -10.31 3.15 8.83
CA LEU A 79 -10.61 3.19 7.41
C LEU A 79 -12.04 2.72 7.13
N LEU A 80 -12.47 1.60 7.71
CA LEU A 80 -13.81 1.06 7.56
C LEU A 80 -14.87 1.99 8.16
N LYS A 81 -14.59 2.59 9.33
CA LYS A 81 -15.48 3.61 9.92
C LYS A 81 -15.72 4.82 9.01
N ARG A 82 -14.75 5.19 8.18
CA ARG A 82 -14.90 6.28 7.20
C ARG A 82 -15.65 5.87 5.94
N LEU A 83 -15.80 4.57 5.68
CA LEU A 83 -16.63 4.04 4.60
C LEU A 83 -18.10 3.92 5.00
N GLU A 84 -18.38 3.73 6.29
CA GLU A 84 -19.74 3.67 6.84
C GLU A 84 -20.39 5.04 7.04
N ALA A 85 -19.59 6.11 7.09
CA ALA A 85 -20.01 7.49 7.34
C ALA A 85 -20.55 8.17 6.07
#